data_AF-A0A819HHG4-F1
#
_entry.id   AF-A0A819HHG4-F1
#
_cell.length_a   1.000
_cell.length_b   1.000
_cell.length_c   1.000
_cell.angle_alpha   90.00
_cell.angle_beta   90.00
_cell.angle_gamma   90.00
#
_symmetry.space_group_name_H-M   'P 1'
#
loop_
_entity.id
_entity.type
_entity.pdbx_description
1 polymer ?
#
loop_
_entity_poly.entity_id
_entity_poly.type
_entity_poly.pdbx_seq_one_letter_code
_entity_poly.pdbx_strand_id
1 'polypeptide(L)'
;MLGSKMLGHVDEIVTELLKAGGQSITHVYHYTYIGKKDENELDEVNKILFQKALDVTVKIAGEQVKCVSLQTGYKYYGVHKGGEYLATRPYSENAPRHKGSNFYYTQEDLLKEYSKKHNWKYVITRPNIIVGASKGNAMNFAVSLAIYASIQKEKGQPLVFPGNEILWNSVVDHSDALNTARFQIWSSTNNKINSEIFNIYNGDEVKFSTLWSSIEKYFGFTHYDQTFHTPKDTKIGDMNVLQFSLEKYVSENKDVWERLAKREKLDASASEYATWGFIDFVLGRAFDDHGDMTNARQYGWTVTVDTTECYAQCFDRLKKLKIIPSD
;
A
#
# COMPACT_ATOMS: atom_id res chain seq x y z
N MET A 1 3.37 -7.53 15.08
CA MET A 1 2.46 -6.37 14.93
C MET A 1 2.37 -5.65 16.27
N LEU A 2 2.94 -4.45 16.37
CA LEU A 2 2.76 -3.56 17.53
C LEU A 2 1.46 -2.74 17.43
N GLY A 3 0.82 -2.66 16.26
CA GLY A 3 -0.33 -1.77 16.02
C GLY A 3 -1.54 -2.00 16.94
N SER A 4 -1.92 -3.25 17.22
CA SER A 4 -3.01 -3.54 18.18
C SER A 4 -2.60 -3.31 19.63
N LYS A 5 -1.31 -3.56 19.97
CA LYS A 5 -0.75 -3.24 21.29
C LYS A 5 -0.72 -1.75 21.58
N MET A 6 -0.58 -0.91 20.54
CA MET A 6 -0.65 0.54 20.65
C MET A 6 -2.03 1.07 21.05
N LEU A 7 -3.08 0.22 21.06
CA LEU A 7 -4.37 0.57 21.64
C LEU A 7 -4.43 0.38 23.17
N GLY A 8 -3.42 -0.23 23.79
CA GLY A 8 -3.31 -0.40 25.24
C GLY A 8 -3.13 0.92 26.00
N HIS A 9 -2.87 0.83 27.31
CA HIS A 9 -2.57 1.99 28.14
C HIS A 9 -1.17 2.54 27.82
N VAL A 10 -1.06 3.86 27.68
CA VAL A 10 0.19 4.53 27.29
C VAL A 10 1.35 4.16 28.23
N ASP A 11 1.11 4.09 29.53
CA ASP A 11 2.17 3.83 30.52
C ASP A 11 2.68 2.38 30.48
N GLU A 12 1.84 1.42 30.07
CA GLU A 12 2.26 0.03 29.83
C GLU A 12 3.18 -0.03 28.60
N ILE A 13 2.79 0.64 27.51
CA ILE A 13 3.60 0.71 26.28
C ILE A 13 4.94 1.38 26.54
N VAL A 14 4.94 2.50 27.27
CA VAL A 14 6.16 3.21 27.70
C VAL A 14 7.07 2.28 28.48
N THR A 15 6.53 1.53 29.44
CA THR A 15 7.30 0.57 30.25
C THR A 15 7.94 -0.52 29.39
N GLU A 16 7.20 -1.09 28.43
CA GLU A 16 7.73 -2.10 27.51
C GLU A 16 8.85 -1.52 26.61
N LEU A 17 8.65 -0.32 26.06
CA LEU A 17 9.62 0.29 25.15
C LEU A 17 10.88 0.75 25.88
N LEU A 18 10.78 1.28 27.11
CA LEU A 18 11.95 1.63 27.91
C LEU A 18 12.80 0.40 28.25
N LYS A 19 12.16 -0.74 28.58
CA LYS A 19 12.87 -2.02 28.77
C LYS A 19 13.61 -2.48 27.51
N ALA A 20 13.10 -2.12 26.34
CA ALA A 20 13.73 -2.41 25.05
C ALA A 20 14.77 -1.37 24.60
N GLY A 21 15.11 -0.39 25.45
CA GLY A 21 16.07 0.68 25.10
C GLY A 21 15.46 1.85 24.33
N GLY A 22 14.14 2.05 24.42
CA GLY A 22 13.40 3.10 23.72
C GLY A 22 13.91 4.52 24.00
N GLN A 23 14.61 4.74 25.11
CA GLN A 23 15.19 6.04 25.46
C GLN A 23 16.32 6.51 24.52
N SER A 24 16.90 5.63 23.69
CA SER A 24 17.93 6.03 22.73
C SER A 24 17.41 6.21 21.30
N ILE A 25 16.08 6.15 21.08
CA ILE A 25 15.55 6.32 19.73
C ILE A 25 15.72 7.76 19.26
N THR A 26 16.08 7.91 18.00
CA THR A 26 16.24 9.22 17.34
C THR A 26 15.31 9.38 16.13
N HIS A 27 14.79 8.28 15.59
CA HIS A 27 13.92 8.28 14.42
C HIS A 27 12.74 7.35 14.70
N VAL A 28 11.54 7.84 14.41
CA VAL A 28 10.29 7.07 14.54
C VAL A 28 9.69 6.88 13.17
N TYR A 29 9.27 5.66 12.84
CA TYR A 29 8.62 5.35 11.58
C TYR A 29 7.23 4.79 11.86
N HIS A 30 6.19 5.53 11.45
CA HIS A 30 4.80 5.15 11.61
C HIS A 30 4.19 4.80 10.24
N TYR A 31 3.94 3.50 10.02
CA TYR A 31 3.38 2.97 8.77
C TYR A 31 2.26 1.95 9.01
N THR A 32 1.51 2.11 10.11
CA THR A 32 0.40 1.24 10.49
C THR A 32 -0.91 2.01 10.50
N TYR A 33 -2.02 1.32 10.26
CA TYR A 33 -3.36 1.85 10.45
C TYR A 33 -4.32 0.72 10.82
N ILE A 34 -5.48 1.05 11.35
CA ILE A 34 -6.58 0.12 11.65
C ILE A 34 -7.69 0.35 10.62
N GLY A 35 -8.06 -0.70 9.89
CA GLY A 35 -9.14 -0.64 8.91
C GLY A 35 -10.53 -0.58 9.55
N LYS A 36 -11.38 0.30 9.03
CA LYS A 36 -12.80 0.42 9.35
C LYS A 36 -13.59 0.67 8.06
N LYS A 37 -14.85 0.20 8.05
CA LYS A 37 -15.76 0.42 6.91
C LYS A 37 -16.32 1.84 6.90
N ASP A 38 -16.69 2.35 8.07
CA ASP A 38 -17.15 3.73 8.23
C ASP A 38 -15.96 4.69 8.24
N GLU A 39 -16.06 5.79 7.49
CA GLU A 39 -14.98 6.76 7.34
C GLU A 39 -14.70 7.56 8.62
N ASN A 40 -15.71 7.80 9.45
CA ASN A 40 -15.53 8.53 10.71
C ASN A 40 -14.91 7.63 11.78
N GLU A 41 -15.34 6.37 11.87
CA GLU A 41 -14.66 5.38 12.71
C GLU A 41 -13.21 5.15 12.26
N LEU A 42 -12.97 5.13 10.94
CA LEU A 42 -11.63 5.01 10.36
C LEU A 42 -10.74 6.19 10.78
N ASP A 43 -11.27 7.41 10.71
CA ASP A 43 -10.57 8.61 11.16
C ASP A 43 -10.27 8.57 12.65
N GLU A 44 -11.29 8.38 13.48
CA GLU A 44 -11.14 8.44 14.94
C GLU A 44 -10.19 7.35 15.46
N VAL A 45 -10.30 6.11 14.97
CA VAL A 45 -9.41 5.03 15.46
C VAL A 45 -7.94 5.27 15.08
N ASN A 46 -7.69 5.82 13.89
CA ASN A 46 -6.33 6.06 13.41
C ASN A 46 -5.72 7.35 13.97
N LYS A 47 -6.56 8.34 14.29
CA LYS A 47 -6.20 9.47 15.12
C LYS A 47 -5.73 9.01 16.49
N ILE A 48 -6.54 8.22 17.21
CA ILE A 48 -6.18 7.69 18.54
C ILE A 48 -4.89 6.87 18.47
N LEU A 49 -4.77 5.98 17.49
CA LEU A 49 -3.60 5.14 17.31
C LEU A 49 -2.32 5.97 17.14
N PHE A 50 -2.35 6.97 16.26
CA PHE A 50 -1.19 7.79 15.96
C PHE A 50 -0.86 8.75 17.09
N GLN A 51 -1.89 9.37 17.69
CA GLN A 51 -1.76 10.22 18.86
C GLN A 51 -1.06 9.49 20.01
N LYS A 52 -1.47 8.26 20.33
CA LYS A 52 -0.80 7.42 21.33
C LYS A 52 0.65 7.13 20.95
N ALA A 53 0.96 6.88 19.68
CA ALA A 53 2.33 6.66 19.24
C ALA A 53 3.22 7.90 19.45
N LEU A 54 2.69 9.09 19.18
CA LEU A 54 3.39 10.35 19.44
C LEU A 54 3.57 10.59 20.94
N ASP A 55 2.54 10.39 21.76
CA ASP A 55 2.62 10.57 23.22
C ASP A 55 3.64 9.64 23.87
N VAL A 56 3.66 8.37 23.46
CA VAL A 56 4.66 7.39 23.88
C VAL A 56 6.06 7.85 23.46
N THR A 57 6.22 8.32 22.23
CA THR A 57 7.50 8.85 21.70
C THR A 57 8.02 10.00 22.55
N VAL A 58 7.16 10.97 22.89
CA VAL A 58 7.51 12.08 23.80
C VAL A 58 7.98 11.53 25.14
N LYS A 59 7.24 10.59 25.74
CA LYS A 59 7.54 10.05 27.08
C LYS A 59 8.86 9.27 27.13
N ILE A 60 9.19 8.49 26.09
CA ILE A 60 10.38 7.62 26.13
C ILE A 60 11.66 8.33 25.71
N ALA A 61 11.59 9.26 24.75
CA ALA A 61 12.79 9.86 24.15
C ALA A 61 12.76 11.39 24.05
N GLY A 62 11.58 12.01 24.07
CA GLY A 62 11.42 13.46 24.15
C GLY A 62 12.26 14.23 23.11
N GLU A 63 13.19 15.05 23.60
CA GLU A 63 14.07 15.90 22.79
C GLU A 63 15.14 15.14 21.99
N GLN A 64 15.40 13.86 22.30
CA GLN A 64 16.37 13.06 21.53
C GLN A 64 15.86 12.66 20.14
N VAL A 65 14.53 12.74 19.93
CA VAL A 65 13.92 12.42 18.65
C VAL A 65 14.27 13.51 17.64
N LYS A 66 14.93 13.09 16.57
CA LYS A 66 15.33 13.95 15.46
C LYS A 66 14.25 14.03 14.41
N CYS A 67 13.64 12.90 14.05
CA CYS A 67 12.64 12.83 13.00
C CYS A 67 11.52 11.85 13.32
N VAL A 68 10.27 12.24 13.02
CA VAL A 68 9.12 11.34 12.95
C VAL A 68 8.65 11.23 11.50
N SER A 69 8.78 10.03 10.93
CA SER A 69 8.34 9.69 9.58
C SER A 69 6.96 9.04 9.62
N LEU A 70 6.00 9.62 8.91
CA LEU A 70 4.63 9.11 8.77
C LEU A 70 4.39 8.64 7.34
N GLN A 71 3.92 7.40 7.17
CA GLN A 71 3.45 6.90 5.90
C GLN A 71 1.94 7.05 5.79
N THR A 72 1.48 7.84 4.82
CA THR A 72 0.08 7.93 4.40
C THR A 72 -0.09 7.17 3.08
N GLY A 73 -0.51 7.83 2.01
CA GLY A 73 -0.65 7.22 0.69
C GLY A 73 -1.54 8.02 -0.26
N TYR A 74 -1.74 7.49 -1.46
CA TYR A 74 -2.49 8.16 -2.53
C TYR A 74 -3.97 8.37 -2.23
N LYS A 75 -4.54 7.77 -1.16
CA LYS A 75 -5.88 8.15 -0.69
C LYS A 75 -5.98 9.64 -0.34
N TYR A 76 -4.86 10.31 -0.03
CA TYR A 76 -4.81 11.78 0.09
C TYR A 76 -5.38 12.47 -1.16
N TYR A 77 -5.12 11.92 -2.35
CA TYR A 77 -5.55 12.47 -3.63
C TYR A 77 -6.95 12.03 -4.07
N GLY A 78 -7.72 11.38 -3.18
CA GLY A 78 -9.10 10.98 -3.45
C GLY A 78 -9.28 9.65 -4.20
N VAL A 79 -8.21 8.87 -4.39
CA VAL A 79 -8.25 7.61 -5.19
C VAL A 79 -9.19 6.53 -4.64
N HIS A 80 -9.64 6.68 -3.40
CA HIS A 80 -10.62 5.79 -2.77
C HIS A 80 -12.08 6.20 -3.00
N LYS A 81 -12.31 7.43 -3.46
CA LYS A 81 -13.63 8.01 -3.73
C LYS A 81 -13.92 8.13 -5.23
N GLY A 82 -12.89 8.38 -6.05
CA GLY A 82 -13.05 8.54 -7.49
C GLY A 82 -13.71 9.88 -7.88
N GLY A 83 -14.07 10.00 -9.16
CA GLY A 83 -14.83 11.13 -9.71
C GLY A 83 -14.28 12.51 -9.34
N GLU A 84 -15.17 13.39 -8.86
CA GLU A 84 -14.86 14.78 -8.48
C GLU A 84 -13.91 14.92 -7.29
N TYR A 85 -13.65 13.84 -6.55
CA TYR A 85 -12.73 13.85 -5.41
C TYR A 85 -11.28 13.66 -5.82
N LEU A 86 -11.03 13.20 -7.06
CA LEU A 86 -9.66 13.00 -7.55
C LEU A 86 -8.97 14.35 -7.72
N ALA A 87 -7.79 14.48 -7.15
CA ALA A 87 -6.91 15.61 -7.46
C ALA A 87 -6.50 15.59 -8.95
N THR A 88 -5.99 16.73 -9.43
CA THR A 88 -5.41 16.81 -10.77
C THR A 88 -4.16 15.92 -10.84
N ARG A 89 -4.05 15.14 -11.91
CA ARG A 89 -2.88 14.30 -12.21
C ARG A 89 -1.89 15.02 -13.14
N PRO A 90 -0.57 14.76 -13.04
CA PRO A 90 0.07 13.91 -12.02
C PRO A 90 -0.12 14.47 -10.62
N TYR A 91 -0.38 13.60 -9.64
CA TYR A 91 -0.60 14.02 -8.26
C TYR A 91 0.64 14.71 -7.68
N SER A 92 0.51 15.97 -7.33
CA SER A 92 1.56 16.75 -6.64
C SER A 92 1.30 16.78 -5.14
N GLU A 93 2.36 16.84 -4.34
CA GLU A 93 2.27 16.95 -2.88
C GLU A 93 1.54 18.22 -2.42
N ASN A 94 1.49 19.26 -3.28
CA ASN A 94 0.77 20.52 -3.07
C ASN A 94 -0.73 20.43 -3.41
N ALA A 95 -1.23 19.28 -3.85
CA ALA A 95 -2.65 19.11 -4.15
C ALA A 95 -3.53 19.45 -2.93
N PRO A 96 -4.67 20.14 -3.15
CA PRO A 96 -5.60 20.43 -2.07
C PRO A 96 -6.21 19.13 -1.52
N ARG A 97 -6.61 19.17 -0.25
CA ARG A 97 -7.41 18.10 0.36
C ARG A 97 -8.75 17.99 -0.37
N HIS A 98 -9.18 16.77 -0.67
CA HIS A 98 -10.54 16.54 -1.15
C HIS A 98 -11.58 16.80 -0.05
N LYS A 99 -12.85 17.00 -0.43
CA LYS A 99 -13.97 17.14 0.51
C LYS A 99 -14.23 15.84 1.27
N GLY A 100 -14.69 15.93 2.51
CA GLY A 100 -15.04 14.79 3.37
C GLY A 100 -13.90 14.30 4.27
N SER A 101 -14.16 13.26 5.06
CA SER A 101 -13.21 12.70 6.01
C SER A 101 -12.08 11.95 5.30
N ASN A 102 -10.87 12.05 5.84
CA ASN A 102 -9.71 11.24 5.46
C ASN A 102 -8.71 11.26 6.61
N PHE A 103 -8.47 10.09 7.21
CA PHE A 103 -7.62 9.98 8.40
C PHE A 103 -6.16 10.42 8.17
N TYR A 104 -5.71 10.44 6.92
CA TYR A 104 -4.40 11.00 6.58
C TYR A 104 -4.32 12.49 6.93
N TYR A 105 -5.38 13.26 6.72
CA TYR A 105 -5.38 14.69 7.03
C TYR A 105 -5.22 14.93 8.53
N THR A 106 -5.97 14.18 9.33
CA THR A 106 -5.89 14.22 10.79
C THR A 106 -4.50 13.83 11.28
N GLN A 107 -3.91 12.76 10.74
CA GLN A 107 -2.55 12.35 11.10
C GLN A 107 -1.48 13.38 10.68
N GLU A 108 -1.60 13.97 9.48
CA GLU A 108 -0.67 15.01 9.03
C GLU A 108 -0.74 16.25 9.93
N ASP A 109 -1.94 16.68 10.33
CA ASP A 109 -2.13 17.84 11.21
C ASP A 109 -1.57 17.57 12.61
N LEU A 110 -1.86 16.40 13.18
CA LEU A 110 -1.29 15.97 14.46
C LEU A 110 0.24 15.94 14.44
N LEU A 111 0.83 15.39 13.37
CA LEU A 111 2.29 15.32 13.26
C LEU A 111 2.92 16.71 13.21
N LYS A 112 2.33 17.63 12.44
CA LYS A 112 2.80 19.02 12.35
C LYS A 112 2.71 19.74 13.69
N GLU A 113 1.62 19.52 14.44
CA GLU A 113 1.45 20.06 15.79
C GLU A 113 2.53 19.54 16.74
N TYR A 114 2.73 18.21 16.79
CA TYR A 114 3.74 17.58 17.65
C TYR A 114 5.16 18.00 17.27
N SER A 115 5.47 18.04 15.98
CA SER A 115 6.74 18.52 15.46
C SER A 115 7.04 19.94 15.96
N LYS A 116 6.08 20.87 15.86
CA LYS A 116 6.23 22.24 16.35
C LYS A 116 6.42 22.29 17.87
N LYS A 117 5.64 21.49 18.62
CA LYS A 117 5.66 21.48 20.09
C LYS A 117 6.94 20.89 20.68
N HIS A 118 7.50 19.88 20.03
CA HIS A 118 8.65 19.10 20.53
C HIS A 118 9.94 19.33 19.73
N ASN A 119 9.91 20.26 18.76
CA ASN A 119 11.03 20.60 17.89
C ASN A 119 11.61 19.39 17.12
N TRP A 120 10.72 18.54 16.60
CA TRP A 120 11.10 17.40 15.76
C TRP A 120 11.02 17.76 14.28
N LYS A 121 11.91 17.22 13.44
CA LYS A 121 11.64 17.14 12.00
C LYS A 121 10.50 16.14 11.75
N TYR A 122 9.69 16.39 10.73
CA TYR A 122 8.78 15.38 10.19
C TYR A 122 9.07 15.05 8.73
N VAL A 123 8.74 13.83 8.34
CA VAL A 123 8.62 13.47 6.92
C VAL A 123 7.30 12.75 6.73
N ILE A 124 6.53 13.13 5.72
CA ILE A 124 5.31 12.41 5.34
C ILE A 124 5.53 11.81 3.96
N THR A 125 5.34 10.50 3.83
CA THR A 125 5.48 9.80 2.53
C THR A 125 4.15 9.26 2.06
N ARG A 126 3.83 9.49 0.79
CA ARG A 126 2.61 9.05 0.11
C ARG A 126 2.98 8.00 -0.96
N PRO A 127 3.07 6.72 -0.60
CA PRO A 127 3.17 5.65 -1.59
C PRO A 127 1.83 5.40 -2.30
N ASN A 128 1.91 4.72 -3.45
CA ASN A 128 0.75 4.12 -4.10
C ASN A 128 0.65 2.62 -3.78
N ILE A 129 0.28 1.76 -4.73
CA ILE A 129 0.10 0.32 -4.50
C ILE A 129 1.42 -0.28 -4.06
N ILE A 130 1.52 -0.60 -2.76
CA ILE A 130 2.75 -1.15 -2.20
C ILE A 130 2.90 -2.62 -2.62
N VAL A 131 4.01 -2.92 -3.29
CA VAL A 131 4.39 -4.27 -3.69
C VAL A 131 5.35 -4.82 -2.65
N GLY A 132 4.93 -5.86 -1.92
CA GLY A 132 5.75 -6.47 -0.89
C GLY A 132 5.17 -7.79 -0.36
N ALA A 133 6.05 -8.63 0.18
CA ALA A 133 5.71 -9.93 0.72
C ALA A 133 5.53 -9.87 2.25
N SER A 134 4.32 -9.58 2.71
CA SER A 134 4.01 -9.47 4.14
C SER A 134 2.88 -10.42 4.58
N LYS A 135 3.01 -10.98 5.78
CA LYS A 135 1.96 -11.78 6.43
C LYS A 135 1.05 -10.85 7.25
N GLY A 136 -0.23 -10.76 6.88
CA GLY A 136 -1.25 -10.07 7.69
C GLY A 136 -1.22 -8.55 7.68
N ASN A 137 -0.86 -7.90 6.57
CA ASN A 137 -1.18 -6.47 6.39
C ASN A 137 -2.63 -6.30 5.90
N ALA A 138 -3.15 -5.07 5.95
CA ALA A 138 -4.53 -4.79 5.54
C ALA A 138 -4.73 -4.58 4.02
N MET A 139 -3.65 -4.49 3.24
CA MET A 139 -3.66 -4.17 1.81
C MET A 139 -2.51 -4.93 1.10
N ASN A 140 -2.82 -6.11 0.59
CA ASN A 140 -1.85 -7.10 0.08
C ASN A 140 -2.13 -7.41 -1.41
N PHE A 141 -1.91 -6.44 -2.29
CA PHE A 141 -2.23 -6.57 -3.73
C PHE A 141 -1.47 -7.75 -4.38
N ALA A 142 -0.14 -7.77 -4.24
CA ALA A 142 0.70 -8.79 -4.86
C ALA A 142 0.41 -10.21 -4.33
N VAL A 143 0.05 -10.34 -3.05
CA VAL A 143 -0.32 -11.64 -2.45
C VAL A 143 -1.64 -12.15 -3.03
N SER A 144 -2.68 -11.30 -3.05
CA SER A 144 -3.98 -11.65 -3.64
C SER A 144 -3.83 -12.07 -5.11
N LEU A 145 -3.08 -11.29 -5.88
CA LEU A 145 -2.82 -11.56 -7.29
C LEU A 145 -2.08 -12.89 -7.50
N ALA A 146 -1.03 -13.17 -6.70
CA ALA A 146 -0.26 -14.40 -6.83
C ALA A 146 -1.08 -15.65 -6.49
N ILE A 147 -1.97 -15.57 -5.50
CA ILE A 147 -2.89 -16.66 -5.16
C ILE A 147 -3.92 -16.87 -6.28
N TYR A 148 -4.50 -15.80 -6.82
CA TYR A 148 -5.39 -15.90 -7.98
C TYR A 148 -4.69 -16.55 -9.19
N ALA A 149 -3.47 -16.12 -9.51
CA ALA A 149 -2.67 -16.72 -10.57
C ALA A 149 -2.38 -18.20 -10.31
N SER A 150 -2.07 -18.57 -9.07
CA SER A 150 -1.85 -19.97 -8.70
C SER A 150 -3.10 -20.84 -8.89
N ILE A 151 -4.29 -20.31 -8.56
CA ILE A 151 -5.58 -21.00 -8.80
C ILE A 151 -5.83 -21.16 -10.31
N GLN A 152 -5.61 -20.11 -11.11
CA GLN A 152 -5.74 -20.21 -12.57
C GLN A 152 -4.80 -21.27 -13.16
N LYS A 153 -3.57 -21.31 -12.67
CA LYS A 153 -2.56 -22.28 -13.11
C LYS A 153 -2.98 -23.70 -12.80
N GLU A 154 -3.46 -23.96 -11.58
CA GLU A 154 -3.98 -25.27 -11.15
C GLU A 154 -5.18 -25.73 -11.99
N LYS A 155 -6.03 -24.79 -12.42
CA LYS A 155 -7.19 -25.10 -13.28
C LYS A 155 -6.83 -25.23 -14.77
N GLY A 156 -5.60 -24.94 -15.16
CA GLY A 156 -5.19 -24.86 -16.56
C GLY A 156 -5.95 -23.78 -17.35
N GLN A 157 -6.36 -22.70 -16.70
CA GLN A 157 -7.15 -21.62 -17.28
C GLN A 157 -6.29 -20.37 -17.53
N PRO A 158 -6.65 -19.50 -18.50
CA PRO A 158 -5.89 -18.27 -18.76
C PRO A 158 -5.95 -17.30 -17.57
N LEU A 159 -4.95 -16.44 -17.41
CA LEU A 159 -4.95 -15.42 -16.36
C LEU A 159 -5.78 -14.21 -16.80
N VAL A 160 -7.10 -14.28 -16.62
CA VAL A 160 -8.03 -13.20 -17.02
C VAL A 160 -7.89 -12.00 -16.09
N PHE A 161 -7.82 -10.78 -16.64
CA PHE A 161 -7.83 -9.54 -15.86
C PHE A 161 -9.25 -9.25 -15.35
N PRO A 162 -9.46 -9.11 -14.04
CA PRO A 162 -10.80 -8.91 -13.48
C PRO A 162 -11.29 -7.46 -13.57
N GLY A 163 -10.39 -6.50 -13.85
CA GLY A 163 -10.72 -5.09 -13.97
C GLY A 163 -11.31 -4.71 -15.33
N ASN A 164 -11.45 -3.41 -15.56
CA ASN A 164 -12.04 -2.85 -16.78
C ASN A 164 -10.99 -2.39 -17.82
N GLU A 165 -11.46 -2.13 -19.03
CA GLU A 165 -10.61 -1.71 -20.16
C GLU A 165 -9.92 -0.36 -19.93
N ILE A 166 -10.55 0.55 -19.18
CA ILE A 166 -9.98 1.87 -18.89
C ILE A 166 -8.72 1.67 -18.03
N LEU A 167 -8.81 0.93 -16.92
CA LEU A 167 -7.66 0.64 -16.07
C LEU A 167 -6.58 -0.16 -16.77
N TRP A 168 -6.98 -1.15 -17.58
CA TRP A 168 -6.05 -1.97 -18.38
C TRP A 168 -5.09 -1.12 -19.22
N ASN A 169 -5.61 -0.03 -19.79
CA ASN A 169 -4.86 0.89 -20.64
C ASN A 169 -4.23 2.07 -19.87
N SER A 170 -4.50 2.20 -18.57
CA SER A 170 -4.05 3.31 -17.74
C SER A 170 -2.66 3.09 -17.15
N VAL A 171 -1.92 4.19 -16.95
CA VAL A 171 -0.69 4.20 -16.14
C VAL A 171 -1.06 4.27 -14.67
N VAL A 172 -0.49 3.37 -13.88
CA VAL A 172 -0.75 3.26 -12.44
C VAL A 172 0.57 3.10 -11.69
N ASP A 173 0.83 4.02 -10.78
CA ASP A 173 2.03 3.98 -9.97
C ASP A 173 2.00 2.81 -8.98
N HIS A 174 3.16 2.18 -8.85
CA HIS A 174 3.41 1.12 -7.87
C HIS A 174 4.60 1.51 -7.01
N SER A 175 4.59 1.07 -5.75
CA SER A 175 5.64 1.40 -4.77
C SER A 175 6.26 0.11 -4.25
N ASP A 176 7.48 -0.20 -4.67
CA ASP A 176 8.25 -1.28 -4.08
C ASP A 176 8.45 -1.02 -2.57
N ALA A 177 8.14 -2.01 -1.74
CA ALA A 177 8.22 -1.87 -0.29
C ALA A 177 9.66 -1.59 0.19
N LEU A 178 10.66 -2.20 -0.47
CA LEU A 178 12.06 -1.99 -0.11
C LEU A 178 12.55 -0.60 -0.52
N ASN A 179 12.18 -0.14 -1.72
CA ASN A 179 12.45 1.21 -2.20
C ASN A 179 11.79 2.26 -1.32
N THR A 180 10.53 2.04 -0.93
CA THR A 180 9.79 2.91 0.00
C THR A 180 10.50 3.01 1.35
N ALA A 181 10.96 1.89 1.90
CA ALA A 181 11.72 1.88 3.16
C ALA A 181 13.06 2.63 3.02
N ARG A 182 13.81 2.41 1.92
CA ARG A 182 15.04 3.15 1.62
C ARG A 182 14.79 4.65 1.51
N PHE A 183 13.70 5.03 0.84
CA PHE A 183 13.29 6.42 0.71
C PHE A 183 12.98 7.06 2.07
N GLN A 184 12.24 6.37 2.95
CA GLN A 184 11.94 6.87 4.29
C GLN A 184 13.20 7.06 5.14
N ILE A 185 14.14 6.12 5.07
CA ILE A 185 15.44 6.27 5.75
C ILE A 185 16.21 7.47 5.19
N TRP A 186 16.32 7.55 3.85
CA TRP A 186 17.01 8.66 3.19
C TRP A 186 16.40 10.01 3.55
N SER A 187 15.08 10.17 3.38
CA SER A 187 14.39 11.44 3.60
C SER A 187 14.43 11.88 5.06
N SER A 188 14.28 10.96 6.02
CA SER A 188 14.33 11.27 7.45
C SER A 188 15.74 11.64 7.93
N THR A 189 16.79 11.04 7.36
CA THR A 189 18.19 11.27 7.76
C THR A 189 18.93 12.33 6.94
N ASN A 190 18.37 12.76 5.80
CA ASN A 190 18.97 13.81 4.96
C ASN A 190 18.89 15.18 5.63
N ASN A 191 20.05 15.80 5.84
CA ASN A 191 20.21 17.10 6.51
C ASN A 191 19.71 18.30 5.69
N LYS A 192 19.49 18.14 4.38
CA LYS A 192 18.89 19.17 3.52
C LYS A 192 17.37 19.25 3.66
N ILE A 193 16.76 18.22 4.25
CA ILE A 193 15.31 18.13 4.46
C ILE A 193 15.02 18.47 5.91
N ASN A 194 14.32 19.59 6.16
CA ASN A 194 13.99 20.02 7.53
C ASN A 194 12.60 19.55 7.98
N SER A 195 11.60 19.57 7.09
CA SER A 195 10.33 18.85 7.22
C SER A 195 9.58 18.92 5.89
N GLU A 196 9.17 17.77 5.35
CA GLU A 196 8.67 17.73 3.97
C GLU A 196 7.66 16.60 3.73
N ILE A 197 6.86 16.76 2.68
CA ILE A 197 5.93 15.75 2.21
C ILE A 197 6.38 15.27 0.83
N PHE A 198 6.40 13.96 0.62
CA PHE A 198 6.85 13.35 -0.63
C PHE A 198 5.87 12.29 -1.13
N ASN A 199 5.62 12.32 -2.44
CA ASN A 199 5.21 11.11 -3.15
C ASN A 199 6.38 10.13 -3.21
N ILE A 200 6.09 8.83 -3.19
CA ILE A 200 7.09 7.79 -3.41
C ILE A 200 6.51 6.61 -4.18
N TYR A 201 6.94 6.46 -5.43
CA TYR A 201 6.62 5.32 -6.27
C TYR A 201 7.91 4.85 -6.98
N ASN A 202 7.79 3.82 -7.81
CA ASN A 202 8.93 3.19 -8.48
C ASN A 202 9.63 4.12 -9.48
N GLY A 203 8.98 5.19 -9.94
CA GLY A 203 9.58 6.19 -10.83
C GLY A 203 9.60 5.80 -12.32
N ASP A 204 9.00 4.66 -12.66
CA ASP A 204 8.72 4.21 -14.02
C ASP A 204 7.25 4.50 -14.41
N GLU A 205 6.95 4.49 -15.71
CA GLU A 205 5.59 4.60 -16.24
C GLU A 205 5.14 3.25 -16.78
N VAL A 206 4.25 2.57 -16.04
CA VAL A 206 3.77 1.23 -16.41
C VAL A 206 2.27 1.21 -16.57
N LYS A 207 1.82 0.80 -17.77
CA LYS A 207 0.42 0.47 -18.02
C LYS A 207 0.06 -0.84 -17.34
N PHE A 208 -1.17 -0.96 -16.86
CA PHE A 208 -1.63 -2.20 -16.23
C PHE A 208 -1.54 -3.41 -17.18
N SER A 209 -1.84 -3.23 -18.46
CA SER A 209 -1.65 -4.26 -19.50
C SER A 209 -0.22 -4.76 -19.60
N THR A 210 0.77 -3.86 -19.52
CA THR A 210 2.19 -4.23 -19.56
C THR A 210 2.58 -5.01 -18.30
N LEU A 211 2.13 -4.55 -17.13
CA LEU A 211 2.31 -5.28 -15.88
C LEU A 211 1.65 -6.67 -15.94
N TRP A 212 0.43 -6.77 -16.44
CA TRP A 212 -0.30 -8.04 -16.53
C TRP A 212 0.40 -9.05 -17.42
N SER A 213 0.86 -8.63 -18.61
CA SER A 213 1.65 -9.49 -19.50
C SER A 213 2.95 -9.97 -18.84
N SER A 214 3.58 -9.14 -17.99
CA SER A 214 4.77 -9.57 -17.22
C SER A 214 4.43 -10.62 -16.17
N ILE A 215 3.26 -10.52 -15.53
CA ILE A 215 2.75 -11.49 -14.55
C ILE A 215 2.40 -12.81 -15.25
N GLU A 216 1.72 -12.76 -16.40
CA GLU A 216 1.45 -13.92 -17.24
C GLU A 216 2.75 -14.67 -17.56
N LYS A 217 3.77 -13.95 -18.04
CA LYS A 217 5.09 -14.50 -18.33
C LYS A 217 5.73 -15.13 -17.09
N TYR A 218 5.69 -14.45 -15.94
CA TYR A 218 6.29 -14.96 -14.70
C TYR A 218 5.68 -16.29 -14.25
N PHE A 219 4.35 -16.44 -14.33
CA PHE A 219 3.66 -17.70 -13.97
C PHE A 219 3.55 -18.70 -15.14
N GLY A 220 4.18 -18.40 -16.29
CA GLY A 220 4.17 -19.25 -17.47
C GLY A 220 2.78 -19.45 -18.07
N PHE A 221 1.95 -18.41 -18.10
CA PHE A 221 0.71 -18.38 -18.88
C PHE A 221 1.02 -18.00 -20.32
N THR A 222 0.26 -18.60 -21.25
CA THR A 222 0.14 -18.05 -22.61
C THR A 222 -0.69 -16.78 -22.53
N HIS A 223 -0.25 -15.72 -23.21
CA HIS A 223 -0.99 -14.45 -23.25
C HIS A 223 -2.44 -14.68 -23.72
N TYR A 224 -3.39 -14.15 -22.96
CA TYR A 224 -4.80 -14.23 -23.28
C TYR A 224 -5.31 -12.87 -23.75
N ASP A 225 -5.67 -12.79 -25.03
CA ASP A 225 -6.33 -11.61 -25.60
C ASP A 225 -7.79 -11.55 -25.15
N GLN A 226 -8.01 -10.87 -24.03
CA GLN A 226 -9.32 -10.78 -23.39
C GLN A 226 -10.21 -9.75 -24.06
N THR A 227 -11.48 -10.10 -24.27
CA THR A 227 -12.52 -9.13 -24.59
C THR A 227 -13.05 -8.50 -23.32
N PHE A 228 -13.08 -7.17 -23.26
CA PHE A 228 -13.62 -6.45 -22.11
C PHE A 228 -15.12 -6.23 -22.23
N HIS A 229 -15.83 -6.51 -21.15
CA HIS A 229 -17.25 -6.18 -21.00
C HIS A 229 -17.46 -4.98 -20.06
N THR A 230 -16.83 -3.86 -20.38
CA THR A 230 -17.00 -2.59 -19.63
C THR A 230 -18.39 -2.00 -19.92
N PRO A 231 -19.21 -1.67 -18.90
CA PRO A 231 -20.50 -1.01 -19.11
C PRO A 231 -20.36 0.27 -19.94
N LYS A 232 -21.22 0.46 -20.95
CA LYS A 232 -21.11 1.59 -21.91
C LYS A 232 -21.25 2.98 -21.26
N ASP A 233 -21.89 3.04 -20.12
CA ASP A 233 -22.13 4.24 -19.32
C ASP A 233 -21.00 4.52 -18.31
N THR A 234 -19.96 3.68 -18.27
CA THR A 234 -18.76 3.90 -17.44
C THR A 234 -18.10 5.22 -17.79
N LYS A 235 -17.81 6.02 -16.77
CA LYS A 235 -17.10 7.31 -16.88
C LYS A 235 -15.72 7.23 -16.24
N ILE A 236 -14.82 8.07 -16.73
CA ILE A 236 -13.52 8.25 -16.08
C ILE A 236 -13.76 8.74 -14.65
N GLY A 237 -13.14 8.07 -13.69
CA GLY A 237 -13.34 8.34 -12.27
C GLY A 237 -14.33 7.40 -11.57
N ASP A 238 -15.06 6.56 -12.31
CA ASP A 238 -15.95 5.57 -11.71
C ASP A 238 -15.17 4.52 -10.91
N MET A 239 -15.85 3.93 -9.93
CA MET A 239 -15.34 2.94 -9.00
C MET A 239 -16.14 1.64 -9.12
N ASN A 240 -15.57 0.52 -8.67
CA ASN A 240 -16.21 -0.80 -8.66
C ASN A 240 -16.64 -1.30 -10.06
N VAL A 241 -15.92 -0.89 -11.10
CA VAL A 241 -16.11 -1.35 -12.48
C VAL A 241 -15.20 -2.56 -12.73
N LEU A 242 -15.75 -3.76 -12.46
CA LEU A 242 -15.07 -5.04 -12.61
C LEU A 242 -15.78 -5.90 -13.65
N GLN A 243 -15.02 -6.74 -14.37
CA GLN A 243 -15.59 -7.86 -15.13
C GLN A 243 -16.11 -8.95 -14.20
N PHE A 244 -15.38 -9.22 -13.11
CA PHE A 244 -15.79 -10.11 -12.04
C PHE A 244 -15.05 -9.79 -10.75
N SER A 245 -15.63 -10.14 -9.60
CA SER A 245 -15.00 -10.00 -8.29
C SER A 245 -14.06 -11.17 -8.00
N LEU A 246 -12.80 -10.88 -7.66
CA LEU A 246 -11.87 -11.90 -7.17
C LEU A 246 -12.28 -12.43 -5.80
N GLU A 247 -12.91 -11.61 -4.95
CA GLU A 247 -13.45 -12.09 -3.67
C GLU A 247 -14.47 -13.21 -3.85
N LYS A 248 -15.44 -12.99 -4.75
CA LYS A 248 -16.42 -14.03 -5.11
C LYS A 248 -15.73 -15.22 -5.78
N TYR A 249 -14.86 -14.96 -6.75
CA TYR A 249 -14.17 -16.01 -7.51
C TYR A 249 -13.39 -16.96 -6.62
N VAL A 250 -12.57 -16.43 -5.71
CA VAL A 250 -11.74 -17.27 -4.83
C VAL A 250 -12.58 -18.01 -3.80
N SER A 251 -13.67 -17.41 -3.31
CA SER A 251 -14.63 -18.11 -2.45
C SER A 251 -15.24 -19.35 -3.14
N GLU A 252 -15.61 -19.21 -4.42
CA GLU A 252 -16.16 -20.30 -5.23
C GLU A 252 -15.13 -21.36 -5.64
N ASN A 253 -13.83 -21.03 -5.59
CA ASN A 253 -12.72 -21.93 -5.94
C ASN A 253 -11.86 -22.28 -4.71
N LYS A 254 -12.43 -22.17 -3.51
CA LYS A 254 -11.71 -22.42 -2.25
C LYS A 254 -11.16 -23.84 -2.17
N ASP A 255 -11.92 -24.81 -2.67
CA ASP A 255 -11.54 -26.22 -2.71
C ASP A 255 -10.30 -26.47 -3.58
N VAL A 256 -10.18 -25.74 -4.70
CA VAL A 256 -9.01 -25.78 -5.59
C VAL A 256 -7.78 -25.29 -4.85
N TRP A 257 -7.88 -24.14 -4.18
CA TRP A 257 -6.79 -23.60 -3.38
C TRP A 257 -6.39 -24.53 -2.23
N GLU A 258 -7.36 -25.07 -1.48
CA GLU A 258 -7.09 -25.97 -0.35
C GLU A 258 -6.36 -27.25 -0.79
N ARG A 259 -6.74 -27.84 -1.93
CA ARG A 259 -6.03 -29.00 -2.50
C ARG A 259 -4.62 -28.64 -2.93
N LEU A 260 -4.45 -27.54 -3.66
CA LEU A 260 -3.15 -27.06 -4.10
C LEU A 260 -2.24 -26.78 -2.91
N ALA A 261 -2.70 -26.02 -1.93
CA ALA A 261 -1.96 -25.67 -0.73
C ALA A 261 -1.52 -26.91 0.05
N LYS A 262 -2.40 -27.91 0.18
CA LYS A 262 -2.07 -29.19 0.82
C LYS A 262 -1.02 -29.97 0.04
N ARG A 263 -1.16 -30.08 -1.29
CA ARG A 263 -0.22 -30.80 -2.17
C ARG A 263 1.18 -30.19 -2.11
N GLU A 264 1.25 -28.87 -2.21
CA GLU A 264 2.51 -28.11 -2.25
C GLU A 264 3.08 -27.78 -0.85
N LYS A 265 2.40 -28.20 0.22
CA LYS A 265 2.79 -27.94 1.63
C LYS A 265 2.98 -26.44 1.89
N LEU A 266 2.04 -25.64 1.41
CA LEU A 266 2.00 -24.20 1.63
C LEU A 266 1.67 -23.86 3.08
N ASP A 267 1.92 -22.60 3.45
CA ASP A 267 1.44 -22.03 4.71
C ASP A 267 -0.09 -22.17 4.78
N ALA A 268 -0.59 -22.80 5.84
CA ALA A 268 -2.02 -23.06 6.02
C ALA A 268 -2.85 -21.77 6.12
N SER A 269 -2.24 -20.65 6.51
CA SER A 269 -2.87 -19.33 6.58
C SER A 269 -2.64 -18.49 5.33
N ALA A 270 -2.04 -19.03 4.26
CA ALA A 270 -1.69 -18.24 3.07
C ALA A 270 -2.87 -17.48 2.46
N SER A 271 -4.04 -18.11 2.38
CA SER A 271 -5.28 -17.46 1.87
C SER A 271 -5.75 -16.31 2.76
N GLU A 272 -5.45 -16.35 4.06
CA GLU A 272 -5.82 -15.30 5.01
C GLU A 272 -4.95 -14.04 4.84
N TYR A 273 -3.82 -14.15 4.14
CA TYR A 273 -2.96 -13.02 3.83
C TYR A 273 -3.42 -12.23 2.59
N ALA A 274 -4.32 -12.80 1.78
CA ALA A 274 -4.93 -12.09 0.66
C ALA A 274 -6.00 -11.10 1.15
N THR A 275 -6.06 -9.96 0.50
CA THR A 275 -7.06 -8.92 0.76
C THR A 275 -7.91 -8.75 -0.50
N TRP A 276 -8.96 -9.57 -0.64
CA TRP A 276 -9.75 -9.67 -1.87
C TRP A 276 -10.53 -8.39 -2.19
N GLY A 277 -11.24 -7.82 -1.22
CA GLY A 277 -11.92 -6.54 -1.40
C GLY A 277 -10.97 -5.39 -1.76
N PHE A 278 -9.70 -5.44 -1.33
CA PHE A 278 -8.71 -4.43 -1.70
C PHE A 278 -8.23 -4.57 -3.14
N ILE A 279 -7.94 -5.79 -3.62
CA ILE A 279 -7.55 -5.99 -5.03
C ILE A 279 -8.73 -5.68 -5.97
N ASP A 280 -9.96 -6.07 -5.61
CA ASP A 280 -11.18 -5.70 -6.36
C ASP A 280 -11.37 -4.18 -6.39
N PHE A 281 -11.15 -3.49 -5.27
CA PHE A 281 -11.14 -2.03 -5.21
C PHE A 281 -10.11 -1.42 -6.18
N VAL A 282 -8.86 -1.89 -6.15
CA VAL A 282 -7.79 -1.35 -7.01
C VAL A 282 -8.11 -1.57 -8.50
N LEU A 283 -8.54 -2.79 -8.84
CA LEU A 283 -8.81 -3.22 -10.21
C LEU A 283 -10.14 -2.68 -10.76
N GLY A 284 -11.05 -2.29 -9.88
CA GLY A 284 -12.35 -1.72 -10.21
C GLY A 284 -12.34 -0.21 -10.50
N ARG A 285 -11.19 0.45 -10.44
CA ARG A 285 -11.08 1.90 -10.75
C ARG A 285 -11.14 2.11 -12.25
N ALA A 286 -11.90 3.09 -12.72
CA ALA A 286 -11.96 3.48 -14.13
C ALA A 286 -11.16 4.78 -14.38
N PHE A 287 -9.88 4.80 -13.97
CA PHE A 287 -8.99 5.95 -14.14
C PHE A 287 -7.52 5.57 -13.93
N ASP A 288 -6.64 6.43 -14.44
CA ASP A 288 -5.20 6.44 -14.20
C ASP A 288 -4.85 7.02 -12.82
N ASP A 289 -3.71 6.62 -12.27
CA ASP A 289 -3.37 6.85 -10.87
C ASP A 289 -1.86 7.01 -10.71
N HIS A 290 -1.37 8.21 -11.04
CA HIS A 290 0.06 8.52 -11.11
C HIS A 290 0.40 9.89 -10.48
N GLY A 291 1.56 9.96 -9.84
CA GLY A 291 2.05 11.12 -9.10
C GLY A 291 3.32 11.73 -9.69
N ASP A 292 3.71 12.86 -9.11
CA ASP A 292 4.97 13.55 -9.42
C ASP A 292 5.98 13.33 -8.28
N MET A 293 7.21 12.95 -8.63
CA MET A 293 8.35 12.81 -7.71
C MET A 293 9.39 13.92 -7.88
N THR A 294 9.07 15.00 -8.61
CA THR A 294 9.98 16.14 -8.83
C THR A 294 10.50 16.73 -7.52
N ASN A 295 9.67 16.84 -6.48
CA ASN A 295 10.10 17.33 -5.17
C ASN A 295 11.23 16.47 -4.58
N ALA A 296 11.03 15.15 -4.50
CA ALA A 296 12.05 14.20 -4.05
C ALA A 296 13.34 14.28 -4.87
N ARG A 297 13.22 14.43 -6.19
CA ARG A 297 14.35 14.58 -7.13
C ARG A 297 15.16 15.84 -6.87
N GLN A 298 14.52 16.96 -6.53
CA GLN A 298 15.22 18.21 -6.18
C GLN A 298 16.10 18.06 -4.93
N TYR A 299 15.71 17.21 -3.98
CA TYR A 299 16.53 16.88 -2.81
C TYR A 299 17.60 15.79 -3.06
N GLY A 300 17.62 15.22 -4.26
CA GLY A 300 18.65 14.28 -4.71
C GLY A 300 18.21 12.80 -4.79
N TRP A 301 16.93 12.49 -4.58
CA TRP A 301 16.44 11.12 -4.79
C TRP A 301 16.23 10.83 -6.27
N THR A 302 17.06 9.93 -6.82
CA THR A 302 17.07 9.59 -8.25
C THR A 302 16.87 8.09 -8.50
N VAL A 303 16.49 7.33 -7.46
CA VAL A 303 16.27 5.89 -7.57
C VAL A 303 14.98 5.63 -8.33
N THR A 304 15.10 4.80 -9.37
CA THR A 304 13.98 4.19 -10.10
C THR A 304 14.05 2.67 -9.93
N VAL A 305 12.89 2.02 -9.86
CA VAL A 305 12.72 0.56 -9.79
C VAL A 305 11.86 0.14 -10.97
N ASP A 306 12.21 -0.98 -11.61
CA ASP A 306 11.34 -1.60 -12.62
C ASP A 306 10.18 -2.29 -11.90
N THR A 307 8.95 -1.83 -12.16
CA THR A 307 7.75 -2.35 -11.51
C THR A 307 7.52 -3.84 -11.84
N THR A 308 7.82 -4.30 -13.06
CA THR A 308 7.63 -5.71 -13.43
C THR A 308 8.60 -6.62 -12.67
N GLU A 309 9.86 -6.19 -12.54
CA GLU A 309 10.88 -6.89 -11.76
C GLU A 309 10.55 -6.88 -10.26
N CYS A 310 10.00 -5.77 -9.74
CA CYS A 310 9.53 -5.68 -8.36
C CYS A 310 8.46 -6.74 -8.04
N TYR A 311 7.49 -6.96 -8.94
CA TYR A 311 6.50 -8.02 -8.78
C TYR A 311 7.13 -9.41 -8.84
N ALA A 312 8.04 -9.66 -9.80
CA ALA A 312 8.75 -10.94 -9.89
C ALA A 312 9.51 -11.27 -8.60
N GLN A 313 10.28 -10.31 -8.06
CA GLN A 313 11.00 -10.45 -6.80
C GLN A 313 10.07 -10.66 -5.60
N CYS A 314 8.92 -9.97 -5.59
CA CYS A 314 7.89 -10.17 -4.58
C CYS A 314 7.34 -11.61 -4.65
N PHE A 315 7.01 -12.11 -5.83
CA PHE A 315 6.52 -13.47 -6.02
C PHE A 315 7.57 -14.52 -5.64
N ASP A 316 8.85 -14.33 -5.99
CA ASP A 316 9.94 -15.19 -5.54
C ASP A 316 10.03 -15.24 -4.01
N ARG A 317 9.80 -14.10 -3.35
CA ARG A 317 9.74 -14.06 -1.89
C ARG A 317 8.53 -14.81 -1.35
N LEU A 318 7.36 -14.71 -1.98
CA LEU A 318 6.17 -15.48 -1.61
C LEU A 318 6.38 -16.99 -1.77
N LYS A 319 7.07 -17.43 -2.84
CA LYS A 319 7.50 -18.83 -3.03
C LYS A 319 8.37 -19.30 -1.88
N LYS A 320 9.42 -18.54 -1.53
CA LYS A 320 10.31 -18.84 -0.40
C LYS A 320 9.58 -18.89 0.95
N LEU A 321 8.53 -18.10 1.11
CA LEU A 321 7.67 -18.08 2.30
C LEU A 321 6.58 -19.18 2.28
N LYS A 322 6.51 -19.99 1.22
CA LYS A 322 5.47 -20.99 0.98
C LYS A 322 4.06 -20.42 1.00
N ILE A 323 3.90 -19.17 0.57
CA ILE A 323 2.57 -18.54 0.42
C ILE A 323 1.95 -18.96 -0.92
N ILE A 324 2.78 -19.17 -1.94
CA ILE A 324 2.38 -19.69 -3.26
C ILE A 324 3.29 -20.86 -3.68
N PRO A 325 2.88 -21.70 -4.64
CA PRO A 325 3.70 -22.78 -5.19
C PRO A 325 5.00 -22.29 -5.82
N SER A 326 6.06 -23.11 -5.77
CA SER A 326 7.36 -22.74 -6.34
C SER A 326 7.45 -22.95 -7.86
N ASP A 327 6.64 -23.85 -8.42
CA ASP A 327 6.62 -24.24 -9.83
C ASP A 327 5.19 -24.37 -10.37
#